data_AF-A0A926BZP3-F1
#
_entry.id   AF-A0A926BZP3-F1
#
_cell.length_a   1.000
_cell.length_b   1.000
_cell.length_c   1.000
_cell.angle_alpha   90.00
_cell.angle_beta   90.00
_cell.angle_gamma   90.00
#
_symmetry.space_group_name_H-M   'P 1'
#
loop_
_entity.id
_entity.type
_entity.pdbx_description
1 polymer ?
#
loop_
_entity_poly.entity_id
_entity_poly.type
_entity_poly.pdbx_seq_one_letter_code
_entity_poly.pdbx_strand_id
1 'polypeptide(L)'
;MEANVLKGLKRIAIALVCLSLLAVAAVYSISSYRLNRRHEVPPSPKLTISNDPAVLGRGGHIATSIGMCTDCHGGDLGGKIIADAGPLGLIAAPNLTSGRGGIGASYVDADWVRALRHGVRRDGTSLII
;
A
#
# COMPACT_ATOMS: atom_id res chain seq x y z
N MET A 1 51.21 -18.02 18.38
CA MET A 1 49.86 -18.62 18.23
C MET A 1 48.78 -17.59 17.87
N GLU A 2 48.98 -16.30 18.16
CA GLU A 2 48.04 -15.18 17.95
C GLU A 2 47.61 -14.88 16.49
N ALA A 3 48.54 -14.89 15.53
CA ALA A 3 48.30 -14.33 14.19
C ALA A 3 47.33 -15.14 13.31
N ASN A 4 47.24 -16.46 13.51
CA ASN A 4 46.33 -17.32 12.73
C ASN A 4 44.91 -17.29 13.28
N VAL A 5 44.75 -17.12 14.60
CA VAL A 5 43.45 -16.95 15.25
C VAL A 5 42.80 -15.64 14.82
N LEU A 6 43.55 -14.53 14.81
CA LEU A 6 43.05 -13.23 14.36
C LEU A 6 42.64 -13.23 12.87
N LYS A 7 43.41 -13.91 12.01
CA LYS A 7 43.06 -14.09 10.59
C LYS A 7 41.78 -14.92 10.41
N GLY A 8 41.59 -15.95 11.23
CA GLY A 8 40.36 -16.75 11.26
C GLY A 8 39.15 -15.92 11.68
N LEU A 9 39.27 -15.16 12.77
CA LEU A 9 38.21 -14.29 13.28
C LEU A 9 37.80 -13.24 12.25
N LYS A 10 38.77 -12.62 11.56
CA LYS A 10 38.51 -11.66 10.48
C LYS A 10 37.74 -12.29 9.31
N ARG A 11 38.11 -13.50 8.89
CA ARG A 11 37.41 -14.22 7.81
C ARG A 11 35.97 -14.54 8.19
N ILE A 12 35.73 -14.97 9.44
CA ILE A 12 34.39 -15.25 9.96
C ILE A 12 33.56 -13.95 10.00
N ALA A 13 34.12 -12.86 10.52
CA ALA A 13 33.44 -11.57 10.57
C ALA A 13 33.05 -11.07 9.16
N ILE A 14 33.98 -11.16 8.19
CA ILE A 14 33.69 -10.80 6.80
C ILE A 14 32.58 -11.68 6.23
N ALA A 15 32.64 -13.01 6.45
CA ALA A 15 31.62 -13.92 5.97
C ALA A 15 30.23 -13.62 6.55
N LEU A 16 30.15 -13.30 7.85
CA LEU A 16 28.88 -12.93 8.51
C LEU A 16 28.31 -11.61 7.98
N VAL A 17 29.17 -10.60 7.75
CA VAL A 17 28.75 -9.33 7.15
C VAL A 17 28.25 -9.56 5.72
N CYS A 18 29.00 -10.30 4.90
CA CYS A 18 28.57 -10.64 3.54
C CYS A 18 27.25 -11.40 3.54
N LEU A 19 27.07 -12.38 4.42
CA LEU A 19 25.82 -13.14 4.55
C LEU A 19 24.65 -12.24 4.95
N SER A 20 24.87 -11.34 5.90
CA SER A 20 23.86 -10.37 6.35
C SER A 20 23.45 -9.42 5.22
N LEU A 21 24.42 -8.89 4.46
CA LEU A 21 24.16 -8.04 3.30
C LEU A 21 23.40 -8.78 2.20
N LEU A 22 23.77 -10.03 1.92
CA LEU A 22 23.07 -10.87 0.95
C LEU A 22 21.63 -11.14 1.39
N ALA A 23 21.40 -11.42 2.68
CA ALA A 23 20.07 -11.62 3.22
C ALA A 23 19.21 -10.36 3.09
N VAL A 24 19.73 -9.19 3.44
CA VAL A 24 19.03 -7.90 3.28
C VAL A 24 18.71 -7.64 1.80
N ALA A 25 19.68 -7.84 0.91
CA ALA A 25 19.49 -7.65 -0.54
C ALA A 25 18.40 -8.59 -1.09
N ALA A 26 18.39 -9.85 -0.66
CA ALA A 26 17.38 -10.82 -1.06
C ALA A 26 15.99 -10.42 -0.57
N VAL A 27 15.84 -10.07 0.72
CA VAL A 27 14.56 -9.61 1.30
C VAL A 27 14.05 -8.37 0.58
N TYR A 28 14.92 -7.39 0.34
CA TYR A 28 14.55 -6.15 -0.35
C TYR A 28 14.10 -6.43 -1.79
N SER A 29 14.85 -7.27 -2.53
CA SER A 29 14.56 -7.59 -3.93
C SER A 29 13.24 -8.35 -4.07
N ILE A 30 13.01 -9.36 -3.23
CA ILE A 30 11.76 -10.15 -3.23
C ILE A 30 10.58 -9.26 -2.85
N SER A 31 10.73 -8.44 -1.81
CA SER A 31 9.66 -7.54 -1.35
C SER A 31 9.32 -6.50 -2.42
N SER A 32 10.34 -5.88 -3.02
CA SER A 32 10.16 -4.89 -4.09
C SER A 32 9.50 -5.51 -5.32
N TYR A 33 9.89 -6.73 -5.71
CA TYR A 33 9.26 -7.45 -6.80
C TYR A 33 7.78 -7.72 -6.53
N ARG A 34 7.44 -8.14 -5.30
CA ARG A 34 6.06 -8.41 -4.89
C ARG A 34 5.21 -7.14 -4.83
N LEU A 35 5.74 -6.06 -4.25
CA LEU A 35 5.02 -4.79 -4.09
C LEU A 35 4.80 -4.08 -5.44
N ASN A 36 5.77 -4.19 -6.36
CA ASN A 36 5.67 -3.57 -7.68
C ASN A 36 5.03 -4.48 -8.74
N ARG A 37 4.53 -5.66 -8.34
CA ARG A 37 3.85 -6.55 -9.27
C ARG A 37 2.57 -5.88 -9.74
N ARG A 38 2.39 -5.85 -11.06
CA ARG A 38 1.17 -5.32 -11.69
C ARG A 38 0.18 -6.45 -11.95
N HIS A 39 -1.07 -6.15 -11.68
CA HIS A 39 -2.23 -7.01 -11.82
C HIS A 39 -3.15 -6.45 -12.89
N GLU A 40 -3.42 -7.27 -13.90
CA GLU A 40 -4.47 -6.99 -14.85
C GLU A 40 -5.82 -7.25 -14.19
N VAL A 41 -6.71 -6.26 -14.27
CA VAL A 41 -8.09 -6.38 -13.82
C VAL A 41 -8.96 -6.30 -15.06
N PRO A 42 -9.91 -7.23 -15.26
CA PRO A 42 -10.83 -7.19 -16.38
C PRO A 42 -11.51 -5.82 -16.47
N PRO A 43 -11.81 -5.33 -17.68
CA PRO A 43 -12.53 -4.08 -17.85
C PRO A 43 -13.83 -4.09 -17.03
N SER A 44 -13.98 -3.09 -16.17
CA SER A 44 -15.21 -2.93 -15.39
C SER A 44 -16.39 -2.69 -16.33
N PRO A 45 -17.57 -3.30 -16.07
CA PRO A 45 -18.78 -2.94 -16.78
C PRO A 45 -19.03 -1.43 -16.69
N LYS A 46 -19.59 -0.83 -17.74
CA LYS A 46 -20.01 0.59 -17.68
C LYS A 46 -21.00 0.75 -16.53
N LEU A 47 -20.62 1.51 -15.52
CA LEU A 47 -21.48 1.86 -14.41
C LEU A 47 -22.26 3.12 -14.76
N THR A 48 -23.53 3.15 -14.37
CA THR A 48 -24.31 4.38 -14.35
C THR A 48 -24.30 4.92 -12.92
N ILE A 49 -23.61 6.03 -12.71
CA ILE A 49 -23.56 6.68 -11.40
C ILE A 49 -24.85 7.47 -11.19
N SER A 50 -25.52 7.19 -10.08
CA SER A 50 -26.75 7.88 -9.69
C SER A 50 -26.45 9.00 -8.70
N ASN A 51 -27.05 10.17 -8.91
CA ASN A 51 -27.06 11.28 -7.96
C ASN A 51 -28.33 11.31 -7.10
N ASP A 52 -29.12 10.23 -7.13
CA ASP A 52 -30.28 10.09 -6.25
C ASP A 52 -29.83 10.17 -4.77
N PRO A 53 -30.41 11.08 -3.97
CA PRO A 53 -30.09 11.21 -2.56
C PRO A 53 -30.18 9.90 -1.77
N ALA A 54 -31.12 9.00 -2.11
CA ALA A 54 -31.24 7.71 -1.44
C ALA A 54 -30.05 6.78 -1.76
N VAL A 55 -29.57 6.79 -3.01
CA VAL A 55 -28.40 6.03 -3.43
C VAL A 55 -27.14 6.59 -2.78
N LEU A 56 -26.98 7.91 -2.75
CA LEU A 56 -25.86 8.58 -2.09
C LEU A 56 -25.86 8.33 -0.58
N GLY A 57 -27.04 8.39 0.07
CA GLY A 57 -27.20 8.07 1.49
C GLY A 57 -26.80 6.63 1.81
N ARG A 58 -27.20 5.66 0.98
CA ARG A 58 -26.75 4.28 1.10
C ARG A 58 -25.25 4.15 0.91
N GLY A 59 -24.67 4.83 -0.08
CA GLY A 59 -23.23 4.88 -0.31
C GLY A 59 -22.47 5.39 0.90
N GLY A 60 -22.95 6.47 1.52
CA GLY A 60 -22.38 7.02 2.76
C GLY A 60 -22.45 6.05 3.93
N HIS A 61 -23.56 5.32 4.09
CA HIS A 61 -23.68 4.28 5.12
C HIS A 61 -22.70 3.11 4.87
N ILE A 62 -22.56 2.66 3.62
CA ILE A 62 -21.58 1.62 3.29
C ILE A 62 -20.18 2.10 3.61
N ALA A 63 -19.79 3.29 3.17
CA ALA A 63 -18.44 3.81 3.37
C ALA A 63 -18.08 3.95 4.86
N THR A 64 -19.00 4.46 5.67
CA THR A 64 -18.71 4.77 7.08
C THR A 64 -18.97 3.59 8.02
N SER A 65 -20.03 2.81 7.79
CA SER A 65 -20.53 1.84 8.78
C SER A 65 -20.22 0.39 8.43
N ILE A 66 -20.07 0.06 7.14
CA ILE A 66 -19.88 -1.32 6.68
C ILE A 66 -18.44 -1.54 6.21
N GLY A 67 -17.97 -0.68 5.31
CA GLY A 67 -16.61 -0.70 4.77
C GLY A 67 -15.58 -0.02 5.66
N MET A 68 -16.01 0.65 6.74
CA MET A 68 -15.16 1.29 7.75
C MET A 68 -14.07 2.18 7.13
N CYS A 69 -14.37 2.85 6.02
CA CYS A 69 -13.40 3.63 5.26
C CYS A 69 -12.77 4.74 6.11
N THR A 70 -13.54 5.29 7.04
CA THR A 70 -13.11 6.34 7.97
C THR A 70 -12.06 5.87 8.98
N ASP A 71 -11.97 4.56 9.22
CA ASP A 71 -11.02 3.99 10.18
C ASP A 71 -9.61 3.92 9.63
N CYS A 72 -9.46 3.94 8.31
CA CYS A 72 -8.16 4.01 7.64
C CYS A 72 -7.93 5.39 7.02
N HIS A 73 -8.94 6.01 6.42
CA HIS A 73 -8.81 7.27 5.68
C HIS A 73 -9.20 8.52 6.47
N GLY A 74 -9.48 8.41 7.77
CA GLY A 74 -9.90 9.56 8.58
C GLY A 74 -11.38 9.88 8.44
N GLY A 75 -11.92 10.65 9.40
CA GLY A 75 -13.37 10.89 9.52
C GLY A 75 -13.98 11.60 8.32
N ASP A 76 -13.20 12.43 7.63
CA ASP A 76 -13.57 13.15 6.41
C ASP A 76 -13.04 12.49 5.14
N LEU A 77 -12.46 11.29 5.25
CA LEU A 77 -11.76 10.57 4.18
C LEU A 77 -10.53 11.32 3.62
N GLY A 78 -10.00 12.30 4.36
CA GLY A 78 -8.84 13.13 4.01
C GLY A 78 -7.48 12.41 4.06
N GLY A 79 -7.47 11.13 4.45
CA GLY A 79 -6.26 10.33 4.68
C GLY A 79 -5.74 10.50 6.12
N LYS A 80 -5.06 9.47 6.63
CA LYS A 80 -4.33 9.55 7.89
C LYS A 80 -3.18 8.55 7.96
N ILE A 81 -2.26 8.81 8.88
CA ILE A 81 -1.26 7.82 9.28
C ILE A 81 -1.98 6.74 10.09
N ILE A 82 -1.86 5.50 9.63
CA ILE A 82 -2.45 4.32 10.28
C ILE A 82 -1.42 3.67 11.21
N ALA A 83 -0.17 3.62 10.79
CA ALA A 83 0.92 3.10 11.60
C ALA A 83 2.22 3.86 11.33
N ASP A 84 2.93 4.18 12.40
CA ASP A 84 4.27 4.76 12.35
C ASP A 84 5.22 3.84 13.13
N ALA A 85 6.15 3.20 12.42
CA ALA A 85 7.17 2.34 12.99
C ALA A 85 8.57 3.00 12.95
N GLY A 86 8.62 4.34 12.85
CA GLY A 86 9.84 5.12 12.81
C GLY A 86 10.75 4.71 11.63
N PRO A 87 12.02 4.36 11.86
CA PRO A 87 12.96 3.99 10.80
C PRO A 87 12.53 2.79 9.95
N LEU A 88 11.58 1.97 10.43
CA LEU A 88 11.07 0.82 9.68
C LEU A 88 10.04 1.21 8.62
N GLY A 89 9.38 2.37 8.78
CA GLY A 89 8.47 2.91 7.79
C GLY A 89 7.14 3.43 8.35
N LEU A 90 6.38 4.03 7.45
CA LEU A 90 5.09 4.67 7.70
C LEU A 90 4.03 4.03 6.81
N ILE A 91 2.87 3.70 7.40
CA ILE A 91 1.68 3.29 6.66
C ILE A 91 0.68 4.44 6.75
N ALA A 92 0.46 5.10 5.61
CA ALA A 92 -0.49 6.20 5.49
C ALA A 92 -1.56 5.88 4.44
N ALA A 93 -2.82 6.07 4.81
CA ALA A 93 -3.94 5.99 3.88
C ALA A 93 -4.01 7.25 3.01
N PRO A 94 -4.30 7.11 1.70
CA PRO A 94 -4.43 8.26 0.82
C PRO A 94 -5.66 9.11 1.16
N ASN A 95 -5.58 10.40 0.86
CA ASN A 95 -6.74 11.30 0.83
C ASN A 95 -7.68 10.90 -0.32
N LEU A 96 -8.89 10.45 0.00
CA LEU A 96 -9.89 10.00 -0.99
C LEU A 96 -10.74 11.13 -1.56
N THR A 97 -10.69 12.32 -0.95
CA THR A 97 -11.49 13.47 -1.37
C THR A 97 -11.07 13.98 -2.76
N SER A 98 -11.90 14.84 -3.35
CA SER A 98 -11.53 15.59 -4.56
C SER A 98 -10.82 16.92 -4.26
N GLY A 99 -10.52 17.18 -2.98
CA GLY A 99 -9.82 18.38 -2.53
C GLY A 99 -8.31 18.36 -2.81
N ARG A 100 -7.59 19.34 -2.29
CA ARG A 100 -6.14 19.47 -2.48
C ARG A 100 -5.40 18.24 -1.94
N GLY A 101 -4.63 17.59 -2.81
CA GLY A 101 -3.87 16.37 -2.47
C GLY A 101 -4.70 15.09 -2.42
N GLY A 102 -5.99 15.16 -2.76
CA GLY A 102 -6.90 14.03 -2.80
C GLY A 102 -6.90 13.32 -4.16
N ILE A 103 -7.04 12.00 -4.14
CA ILE A 103 -7.07 11.18 -5.37
C ILE A 103 -8.41 11.26 -6.09
N GLY A 104 -9.48 11.66 -5.40
CA GLY A 104 -10.84 11.68 -5.93
C GLY A 104 -11.06 12.65 -7.09
N ALA A 105 -10.17 13.64 -7.27
CA ALA A 105 -10.19 14.51 -8.44
C ALA A 105 -9.63 13.83 -9.71
N SER A 106 -8.86 12.75 -9.56
CA SER A 106 -8.13 12.08 -10.64
C SER A 106 -8.58 10.65 -10.92
N TYR A 107 -9.27 10.02 -9.96
CA TYR A 107 -9.83 8.68 -10.11
C TYR A 107 -11.12 8.74 -10.89
N VAL A 108 -11.24 7.90 -11.92
CA VAL A 108 -12.51 7.66 -12.62
C VAL A 108 -13.23 6.46 -12.00
N ASP A 109 -14.51 6.25 -12.34
CA ASP A 109 -15.32 5.15 -11.79
C ASP A 109 -14.65 3.78 -11.94
N ALA A 110 -13.98 3.54 -13.07
CA ALA A 110 -13.26 2.30 -13.30
C ALA A 110 -12.09 2.09 -12.31
N ASP A 111 -11.42 3.17 -11.89
CA ASP A 111 -10.35 3.11 -10.90
C ASP A 111 -10.90 2.81 -9.51
N TRP A 112 -12.06 3.39 -9.16
CA TRP A 112 -12.75 3.07 -7.91
C TRP A 112 -13.22 1.62 -7.86
N VAL A 113 -13.79 1.10 -8.95
CA VAL A 113 -14.17 -0.31 -9.03
C VAL A 113 -12.96 -1.21 -8.89
N ARG A 114 -11.86 -0.88 -9.57
CA ARG A 114 -10.59 -1.61 -9.49
C ARG A 114 -10.06 -1.65 -8.05
N ALA A 115 -10.06 -0.50 -7.38
CA ALA A 115 -9.63 -0.40 -5.99
C ALA A 115 -10.54 -1.22 -5.05
N LEU A 116 -11.84 -0.96 -5.10
CA LEU A 116 -12.81 -1.50 -4.13
C LEU A 116 -13.11 -2.98 -4.33
N ARG A 117 -13.18 -3.47 -5.58
CA ARG A 117 -13.57 -4.86 -5.87
C ARG A 117 -12.39 -5.78 -6.08
N HIS A 118 -11.24 -5.24 -6.46
CA HIS A 118 -10.08 -6.06 -6.82
C HIS A 118 -8.85 -5.78 -5.97
N GLY A 119 -8.86 -4.75 -5.11
CA GLY A 119 -7.71 -4.42 -4.28
C GLY A 119 -6.51 -3.93 -5.11
N VAL A 120 -6.74 -3.31 -6.26
CA VAL A 120 -5.69 -2.90 -7.20
C VAL A 120 -5.77 -1.39 -7.47
N ARG A 121 -4.62 -0.71 -7.38
CA ARG A 121 -4.47 0.73 -7.68
C ARG A 121 -4.66 1.01 -9.17
N ARG A 122 -4.86 2.27 -9.52
CA ARG A 122 -4.90 2.74 -10.92
C ARG A 122 -3.67 2.31 -11.73
N ASP A 123 -2.49 2.24 -11.11
CA ASP A 123 -1.26 1.80 -11.77
C ASP A 123 -1.14 0.26 -11.90
N GLY A 124 -2.13 -0.49 -11.40
CA GLY A 124 -2.14 -1.95 -11.46
C GLY A 124 -1.41 -2.63 -10.30
N THR A 125 -0.77 -1.90 -9.39
CA THR A 125 -0.14 -2.52 -8.20
C THR A 125 -1.19 -2.80 -7.12
N SER A 126 -0.86 -3.70 -6.19
CA SER A 126 -1.76 -4.03 -5.08
C SER A 126 -1.97 -2.86 -4.12
N LEU A 127 -3.20 -2.72 -3.63
CA LEU A 127 -3.51 -1.88 -2.49
C LEU A 127 -2.94 -2.51 -1.21
N ILE A 128 -2.48 -1.62 -0.31
CA ILE A 128 -2.02 -1.97 1.04
C ILE A 128 -3.06 -1.50 2.08
N ILE A 129 -3.86 -0.52 1.67
CA ILE A 129 -5.07 0.02 2.29
C ILE A 129 -6.10 0.17 1.20
#